data_AF-N0BLC9-F1
#
_entry.id   AF-N0BLC9-F1
#
_cell.length_a   1.000
_cell.length_b   1.000
_cell.length_c   1.000
_cell.angle_alpha   90.00
_cell.angle_beta   90.00
_cell.angle_gamma   90.00
#
_symmetry.space_group_name_H-M   'P 1'
#
loop_
_entity.id
_entity.type
_entity.pdbx_description
1 polymer ?
#
loop_
_entity_poly.entity_id
_entity_poly.type
_entity_poly.pdbx_seq_one_letter_code
_entity_poly.pdbx_strand_id
1 'polypeptide(L)'
;TIKEDHEESYGATGSSSSILANRISFTLGLDAASMTIDTACSSSLVALDAAFKAIQNGDCEQALVLGVNLLLSADGFIGTCAAKMLSPNGRCATFSDKADGYARGEGCGAIVLKRLSQAEADGDVIHAVVNATAVNQDGHSANLTSPNGPSQERVVQTALARADLSPRQITM
;
A
#
# COMPACT_ATOMS: atom_id res chain seq x y z
N THR A 1 13.02 34.03 36.06
CA THR A 1 13.15 33.83 34.62
C THR A 1 12.82 32.39 34.34
N ILE A 2 11.64 32.14 33.76
CA ILE A 2 11.22 30.80 33.36
C ILE A 2 12.20 30.35 32.29
N LYS A 3 12.98 29.30 32.59
CA LYS A 3 13.71 28.57 31.55
C LYS A 3 12.64 27.92 30.70
N GLU A 4 12.51 28.35 29.45
CA GLU A 4 11.82 27.57 28.43
C GLU A 4 12.62 26.27 28.30
N ASP A 5 12.12 25.22 28.96
CA ASP A 5 12.50 23.87 28.60
C ASP A 5 11.97 23.68 27.17
N HIS A 6 12.88 23.76 26.19
CA HIS A 6 12.67 23.11 24.92
C HIS A 6 12.61 21.60 25.19
N GLU A 7 11.50 21.11 25.75
CA GLU A 7 11.05 19.77 25.47
C GLU A 7 10.83 19.74 23.96
N GLU A 8 11.88 19.40 23.22
CA GLU A 8 11.76 19.01 21.81
C GLU A 8 10.84 17.79 21.81
N SER A 9 9.54 18.05 21.64
CA SER A 9 8.50 17.03 21.67
C SER A 9 8.57 16.23 20.37
N TYR A 10 9.54 15.31 20.32
CA TYR A 10 9.69 14.34 19.25
C TYR A 10 8.53 13.35 19.20
N GLY A 11 7.67 13.30 20.23
CA GLY A 11 6.52 12.40 20.27
C GLY A 11 5.56 12.64 19.11
N ALA A 12 5.24 13.90 18.82
CA ALA A 12 4.31 14.26 17.75
C ALA A 12 4.86 13.90 16.36
N THR A 13 6.16 14.16 16.11
CA THR A 13 6.79 13.85 14.81
C THR A 13 7.26 12.40 14.70
N GLY A 14 7.45 11.70 15.82
CA GLY A 14 7.92 10.32 15.86
C GLY A 14 6.84 9.29 15.57
N SER A 15 5.56 9.64 15.71
CA SER A 15 4.43 8.69 15.62
C SER A 15 3.33 9.09 14.63
N SER A 16 3.31 10.33 14.13
CA SER A 16 2.29 10.79 13.19
C SER A 16 2.39 10.08 11.85
N SER A 17 1.27 9.53 11.37
CA SER A 17 1.18 8.88 10.05
C SER A 17 1.60 9.80 8.91
N SER A 18 1.27 11.10 8.97
CA SER A 18 1.69 12.05 7.91
C SER A 18 3.19 12.25 7.86
N ILE A 19 3.90 12.04 8.97
CA ILE A 19 5.35 12.20 9.04
C ILE A 19 6.08 10.98 8.45
N LEU A 20 5.43 9.83 8.31
CA LEU A 20 6.07 8.63 7.73
C LEU A 20 6.65 8.91 6.34
N ALA A 21 5.82 9.38 5.40
CA ALA A 21 6.29 9.77 4.08
C ALA A 21 7.14 11.04 4.11
N ASN A 22 6.69 12.07 4.85
CA ASN A 22 7.35 13.38 4.85
C ASN A 22 8.76 13.36 5.45
N ARG A 23 9.05 12.46 6.38
CA ARG A 23 10.40 12.28 6.93
C ARG A 23 11.36 11.78 5.85
N ILE A 24 10.92 10.88 4.97
CA ILE A 24 11.74 10.40 3.86
C ILE A 24 12.03 11.55 2.89
N SER A 25 11.01 12.30 2.51
CA SER A 25 11.15 13.47 1.64
C SER A 25 12.09 14.51 2.23
N PHE A 26 11.94 14.83 3.52
CA PHE A 26 12.84 15.73 4.25
C PHE A 26 14.28 15.22 4.26
N THR A 27 14.50 13.94 4.58
CA THR A 27 15.84 13.36 4.69
C THR A 27 16.55 13.23 3.33
N LEU A 28 15.80 12.94 2.26
CA LEU A 28 16.34 12.77 0.91
C LEU A 28 16.32 14.06 0.07
N GLY A 29 15.73 15.15 0.58
CA GLY A 29 15.59 16.41 -0.15
C GLY A 29 14.61 16.34 -1.32
N LEU A 30 13.56 15.53 -1.22
CA LEU A 30 12.51 15.41 -2.24
C LEU A 30 11.48 16.52 -2.08
N ASP A 31 11.10 17.15 -3.18
CA ASP A 31 10.24 18.35 -3.23
C ASP A 31 8.87 18.10 -3.90
N ALA A 32 8.67 16.92 -4.47
CA ALA A 32 7.38 16.48 -5.01
C ALA A 32 6.37 16.11 -3.91
N ALA A 33 5.14 15.76 -4.32
CA ALA A 33 4.08 15.36 -3.41
C ALA A 33 4.49 14.18 -2.50
N SER A 34 4.19 14.30 -1.21
CA SER A 34 4.58 13.34 -0.18
C SER A 34 3.38 13.08 0.73
N MET A 35 2.92 11.83 0.79
CA MET A 35 1.69 11.48 1.50
C MET A 35 1.71 10.05 2.02
N THR A 36 1.00 9.84 3.12
CA THR A 36 0.74 8.50 3.68
C THR A 36 -0.71 8.13 3.37
N ILE A 37 -0.92 6.95 2.80
CA ILE A 37 -2.25 6.42 2.45
C ILE A 37 -2.58 5.26 3.40
N ASP A 38 -3.75 5.33 4.02
CA ASP A 38 -4.31 4.24 4.82
C ASP A 38 -5.64 3.79 4.23
N THR A 39 -5.62 2.60 3.62
CA THR A 39 -6.79 1.84 3.15
C THR A 39 -6.75 0.42 3.73
N ALA A 40 -6.21 0.27 4.94
CA ALA A 40 -5.96 -1.03 5.58
C ALA A 40 -5.07 -1.95 4.71
N CYS A 41 -5.55 -3.15 4.36
CA CYS A 41 -4.74 -4.17 3.68
C CYS A 41 -4.30 -3.78 2.26
N SER A 42 -4.98 -2.84 1.60
CA SER A 42 -4.65 -2.40 0.23
C SER A 42 -3.70 -1.21 0.17
N SER A 43 -3.30 -0.64 1.32
CA SER A 43 -2.59 0.66 1.39
C SER A 43 -1.40 0.78 0.45
N SER A 44 -0.52 -0.23 0.37
CA SER A 44 0.65 -0.19 -0.50
C SER A 44 0.30 -0.22 -1.98
N LEU A 45 -0.74 -0.96 -2.38
CA LEU A 45 -1.20 -1.00 -3.78
C LEU A 45 -1.98 0.26 -4.18
N VAL A 46 -2.69 0.89 -3.24
CA VAL A 46 -3.33 2.19 -3.48
C VAL A 46 -2.27 3.30 -3.57
N ALA A 47 -1.21 3.24 -2.79
CA ALA A 47 -0.06 4.14 -2.93
C ALA A 47 0.63 3.97 -4.29
N LEU A 48 0.77 2.73 -4.77
CA LEU A 48 1.25 2.43 -6.12
C LEU A 48 0.33 3.04 -7.20
N ASP A 49 -1.00 2.88 -7.10
CA ASP A 49 -1.95 3.48 -8.04
C ASP A 49 -1.88 5.01 -8.07
N ALA A 50 -1.74 5.65 -6.90
CA ALA A 50 -1.57 7.11 -6.81
C ALA A 50 -0.27 7.57 -7.48
N ALA A 51 0.85 6.90 -7.21
CA ALA A 51 2.14 7.21 -7.84
C ALA A 51 2.12 6.97 -9.35
N PHE A 52 1.53 5.86 -9.80
CA PHE A 52 1.35 5.54 -11.21
C PHE A 52 0.60 6.66 -11.94
N LYS A 53 -0.51 7.14 -11.37
CA LYS A 53 -1.29 8.25 -11.94
C LYS A 53 -0.53 9.57 -11.93
N ALA A 54 0.19 9.90 -10.86
CA ALA A 54 0.99 11.12 -10.78
C ALA A 54 2.06 11.17 -11.88
N ILE A 55 2.76 10.05 -12.11
CA ILE A 55 3.75 9.93 -13.18
C ILE A 55 3.09 10.05 -14.57
N GLN A 56 1.92 9.42 -14.77
CA GLN A 56 1.20 9.47 -16.04
C GLN A 56 0.63 10.86 -16.35
N ASN A 57 0.20 11.61 -15.33
CA ASN A 57 -0.28 12.98 -15.45
C ASN A 57 0.85 13.99 -15.63
N GLY A 58 2.10 13.61 -15.37
CA GLY A 58 3.25 14.50 -15.40
C GLY A 58 3.43 15.33 -14.12
N ASP A 59 2.73 14.98 -13.03
CA ASP A 59 2.88 15.63 -11.72
C ASP A 59 4.26 15.34 -11.10
N CYS A 60 4.88 14.22 -11.48
CA CYS A 60 6.27 13.89 -11.20
C CYS A 60 6.89 13.02 -12.30
N GLU A 61 8.22 12.93 -12.33
CA GLU A 61 8.96 12.06 -13.27
C GLU A 61 9.29 10.70 -12.65
N GLN A 62 9.45 10.67 -11.33
CA GLN A 62 9.76 9.50 -10.53
C GLN A 62 8.95 9.53 -9.24
N ALA A 63 8.69 8.37 -8.67
CA ALA A 63 8.02 8.24 -7.38
C ALA A 63 8.64 7.11 -6.56
N LEU A 64 8.81 7.37 -5.26
CA LEU A 64 9.15 6.34 -4.28
C LEU A 64 7.86 5.86 -3.62
N VAL A 65 7.54 4.57 -3.77
CA VAL A 65 6.36 3.95 -3.16
C VAL A 65 6.83 2.99 -2.08
N LEU A 66 6.28 3.13 -0.87
CA LEU A 66 6.62 2.29 0.27
C LEU A 66 5.37 1.69 0.92
N GLY A 67 5.55 0.56 1.58
CA GLY A 67 4.57 -0.02 2.50
C GLY A 67 5.28 -0.53 3.76
N VAL A 68 4.70 -0.27 4.92
CA VAL A 68 5.21 -0.72 6.21
C VAL A 68 4.07 -1.20 7.11
N ASN A 69 4.29 -2.31 7.82
CA ASN A 69 3.41 -2.80 8.87
C ASN A 69 4.25 -3.37 10.02
N LEU A 70 4.02 -2.85 11.23
CA LEU A 70 4.66 -3.29 12.47
C LEU A 70 3.59 -3.57 13.53
N LEU A 71 3.80 -4.61 14.34
CA LEU A 71 2.88 -5.13 15.34
C LEU A 71 3.34 -4.75 16.75
N LEU A 72 3.40 -3.44 17.00
CA LEU A 72 4.02 -2.87 18.21
C LEU A 72 3.15 -2.96 19.48
N SER A 73 1.87 -3.33 19.35
CA SER A 73 0.93 -3.49 20.47
C SER A 73 0.07 -4.74 20.28
N ALA A 74 -0.32 -5.35 21.40
CA ALA A 74 -1.28 -6.44 21.46
C ALA A 74 -2.70 -6.01 21.06
N ASP A 75 -3.05 -4.73 21.12
CA ASP A 75 -4.41 -4.23 20.86
C ASP A 75 -4.92 -4.62 19.47
N GLY A 76 -4.03 -4.55 18.46
CA GLY A 76 -4.36 -4.98 17.11
C GLY A 76 -4.67 -6.47 17.01
N PHE A 77 -4.01 -7.32 17.81
CA PHE A 77 -4.35 -8.73 17.91
C PHE A 77 -5.67 -8.94 18.64
N ILE A 78 -5.90 -8.26 19.76
CA ILE A 78 -7.13 -8.36 20.53
C ILE A 78 -8.35 -8.02 19.66
N GLY A 79 -8.28 -6.91 18.92
CA GLY A 79 -9.36 -6.48 18.03
C GLY A 79 -9.64 -7.48 16.90
N THR A 80 -8.59 -7.98 16.24
CA THR A 80 -8.74 -8.94 15.12
C THR A 80 -9.16 -10.34 15.59
N CYS A 81 -8.74 -10.77 16.78
CA CYS A 81 -9.25 -11.97 17.45
C CYS A 81 -10.74 -11.84 17.80
N ALA A 82 -11.14 -10.71 18.39
CA ALA A 82 -12.55 -10.45 18.72
C ALA A 82 -13.45 -10.44 17.48
N ALA A 83 -12.93 -9.95 16.36
CA ALA A 83 -13.59 -9.99 15.05
C ALA A 83 -13.50 -11.37 14.35
N LYS A 84 -12.88 -12.37 14.98
CA LYS A 84 -12.69 -13.74 14.44
C LYS A 84 -11.97 -13.77 13.09
N MET A 85 -11.02 -12.86 12.87
CA MET A 85 -10.27 -12.78 11.62
C MET A 85 -8.99 -13.63 11.63
N LEU A 86 -8.44 -13.91 12.82
CA LEU A 86 -7.17 -14.61 12.96
C LEU A 86 -7.34 -16.13 13.06
N SER A 87 -6.44 -16.85 12.38
CA SER A 87 -6.29 -18.29 12.54
C SER A 87 -5.75 -18.60 13.95
N PRO A 88 -6.39 -19.50 14.73
CA PRO A 88 -5.85 -19.96 16.01
C PRO A 88 -4.48 -20.66 15.87
N ASN A 89 -4.21 -21.21 14.69
CA ASN A 89 -2.94 -21.87 14.37
C ASN A 89 -1.85 -20.88 13.95
N GLY A 90 -2.16 -19.59 13.83
CA GLY A 90 -1.20 -18.56 13.43
C GLY A 90 -0.67 -18.74 12.01
N ARG A 91 -1.44 -19.38 11.11
CA ARG A 91 -1.02 -19.66 9.73
C ARG A 91 -2.11 -19.28 8.73
N CYS A 92 -1.70 -18.67 7.62
CA CYS A 92 -2.57 -18.52 6.46
C CYS A 92 -2.60 -19.85 5.68
N ALA A 93 -3.74 -20.55 5.70
CA ALA A 93 -3.97 -21.75 4.90
C ALA A 93 -4.74 -21.42 3.61
N THR A 94 -4.23 -20.48 2.81
CA THR A 94 -4.90 -19.95 1.62
C THR A 94 -5.35 -21.06 0.66
N PHE A 95 -6.63 -21.04 0.27
CA PHE A 95 -7.27 -22.03 -0.61
C PHE A 95 -7.38 -23.46 -0.07
N SER A 96 -7.03 -23.73 1.19
CA SER A 96 -7.29 -25.01 1.84
C SER A 96 -8.71 -25.09 2.39
N ASP A 97 -9.29 -26.28 2.39
CA ASP A 97 -10.50 -26.64 3.16
C ASP A 97 -10.35 -26.42 4.68
N LYS A 98 -9.12 -26.30 5.19
CA LYS A 98 -8.78 -26.01 6.58
C LYS A 98 -8.53 -24.52 6.86
N ALA A 99 -8.83 -23.61 5.92
CA ALA A 99 -8.68 -22.18 6.13
C ALA A 99 -9.61 -21.68 7.26
N ASP A 100 -9.02 -21.14 8.32
CA ASP A 100 -9.71 -20.74 9.57
C ASP A 100 -9.40 -19.29 10.00
N GLY A 101 -8.83 -18.48 9.10
CA GLY A 101 -8.43 -17.09 9.32
C GLY A 101 -7.05 -16.78 8.73
N TYR A 102 -6.55 -15.57 8.95
CA TYR A 102 -5.21 -15.17 8.53
C TYR A 102 -4.24 -15.06 9.71
N ALA A 103 -2.94 -15.03 9.43
CA ALA A 103 -1.88 -14.74 10.39
C ALA A 103 -1.34 -13.33 10.15
N ARG A 104 -1.17 -12.53 11.21
CA ARG A 104 -0.56 -11.20 11.08
C ARG A 104 0.94 -11.35 10.85
N GLY A 105 1.48 -10.55 9.95
CA GLY A 105 2.91 -10.46 9.66
C GLY A 105 3.41 -9.03 9.70
N GLU A 106 4.72 -8.88 9.87
CA GLU A 106 5.43 -7.60 9.82
C GLU A 106 6.24 -7.48 8.54
N GLY A 107 6.48 -6.26 8.09
CA GLY A 107 7.33 -6.03 6.93
C GLY A 107 7.42 -4.57 6.53
N CYS A 108 8.47 -4.27 5.77
CA CYS A 108 8.64 -3.01 5.08
C CYS A 108 9.20 -3.31 3.68
N GLY A 109 8.70 -2.59 2.68
CA GLY A 109 9.18 -2.69 1.30
C GLY A 109 9.02 -1.37 0.58
N ALA A 110 9.89 -1.13 -0.40
CA ALA A 110 9.88 0.07 -1.21
C ALA A 110 10.24 -0.25 -2.66
N ILE A 111 9.68 0.50 -3.59
CA ILE A 111 10.01 0.48 -5.01
C ILE A 111 10.15 1.91 -5.54
N VAL A 112 10.99 2.08 -6.55
CA VAL A 112 11.08 3.32 -7.32
C VAL A 112 10.36 3.11 -8.64
N LEU A 113 9.48 4.05 -8.99
CA LEU A 113 8.73 4.06 -10.23
C LEU A 113 9.15 5.22 -11.10
N LYS A 114 9.11 4.97 -12.40
CA LYS A 114 9.48 5.92 -13.45
C LYS A 114 8.77 5.56 -14.74
N ARG A 115 8.58 6.53 -15.64
CA ARG A 115 8.15 6.20 -17.01
C ARG A 115 9.18 5.29 -17.67
N LEU A 116 8.72 4.21 -18.30
CA LEU A 116 9.60 3.22 -18.95
C LEU A 116 10.58 3.88 -19.91
N SER A 117 10.10 4.78 -20.77
CA SER A 117 10.96 5.50 -21.73
C SER A 117 12.06 6.32 -21.07
N GLN A 118 11.81 6.89 -19.88
CA GLN A 118 12.83 7.63 -19.14
C GLN A 118 13.78 6.70 -18.37
N ALA A 119 13.31 5.55 -17.91
CA ALA A 119 14.18 4.52 -17.33
C ALA A 119 15.16 3.99 -18.39
N GLU A 120 14.68 3.73 -19.61
CA GLU A 120 15.50 3.32 -20.75
C GLU A 120 16.50 4.41 -21.16
N ALA A 121 16.06 5.66 -21.25
CA ALA A 121 16.92 6.79 -21.63
C ALA A 121 18.06 7.03 -20.62
N ASP A 122 17.77 6.85 -19.33
CA ASP A 122 18.76 7.07 -18.27
C ASP A 122 19.64 5.83 -18.02
N GLY A 123 19.33 4.69 -18.67
CA GLY A 123 20.07 3.44 -18.51
C GLY A 123 19.82 2.74 -17.17
N ASP A 124 18.63 2.95 -16.58
CA ASP A 124 18.24 2.36 -15.31
C ASP A 124 18.05 0.84 -15.42
N VAL A 125 18.28 0.12 -14.31
CA VAL A 125 17.93 -1.31 -14.22
C VAL A 125 16.41 -1.45 -14.05
N ILE A 126 15.75 -2.03 -15.06
CA ILE A 126 14.31 -2.26 -15.05
C ILE A 126 14.02 -3.67 -14.52
N HIS A 127 13.49 -3.75 -13.29
CA HIS A 127 13.12 -5.03 -12.66
C HIS A 127 11.80 -5.60 -13.18
N ALA A 128 10.83 -4.73 -13.46
CA ALA A 128 9.50 -5.08 -13.95
C ALA A 128 8.83 -3.83 -14.56
N VAL A 129 7.72 -4.05 -15.29
CA VAL A 129 6.88 -2.98 -15.84
C VAL A 129 5.48 -3.09 -15.25
N VAL A 130 4.95 -1.97 -14.76
CA VAL A 130 3.54 -1.87 -14.33
C VAL A 130 2.72 -1.38 -15.53
N ASN A 131 1.96 -2.28 -16.17
CA ASN A 131 1.15 -1.91 -17.35
C ASN A 131 -0.03 -1.01 -16.99
N ALA A 132 -0.73 -1.32 -15.90
CA ALA A 132 -1.86 -0.54 -15.41
C ALA A 132 -2.16 -0.87 -13.93
N THR A 133 -2.90 0.02 -13.29
CA THR A 133 -3.46 -0.15 -11.94
C THR A 133 -4.97 0.12 -11.95
N ALA A 134 -5.70 -0.45 -10.98
CA ALA A 134 -7.09 -0.11 -10.72
C ALA A 134 -7.40 -0.27 -9.23
N VAL A 135 -8.27 0.62 -8.73
CA VAL A 135 -8.77 0.63 -7.35
C VAL A 135 -10.28 0.85 -7.41
N ASN A 136 -11.05 0.11 -6.62
CA ASN A 136 -12.48 0.31 -6.45
C ASN A 136 -12.90 0.05 -4.98
N GLN A 137 -14.21 0.01 -4.74
CA GLN A 137 -14.79 -0.27 -3.43
C GLN A 137 -15.87 -1.33 -3.54
N ASP A 138 -16.05 -2.10 -2.48
CA ASP A 138 -17.06 -3.15 -2.39
C ASP A 138 -18.49 -2.56 -2.32
N GLY A 139 -18.63 -1.32 -1.85
CA GLY A 139 -19.90 -0.63 -1.74
C GLY A 139 -20.80 -1.29 -0.69
N HIS A 140 -22.09 -1.43 -1.00
CA HIS A 140 -23.04 -2.09 -0.10
C HIS A 140 -22.95 -3.62 -0.24
N SER A 141 -22.08 -4.23 0.57
CA SER A 141 -21.92 -5.69 0.69
C SER A 141 -22.68 -6.25 1.90
N ALA A 142 -22.56 -7.56 2.17
CA ALA A 142 -23.29 -8.23 3.25
C ALA A 142 -23.04 -7.64 4.66
N ASN A 143 -21.86 -7.06 4.86
CA ASN A 143 -21.51 -6.18 5.98
C ASN A 143 -20.20 -5.46 5.63
N LEU A 144 -19.87 -4.40 6.38
CA LEU A 144 -18.74 -3.51 6.08
C LEU A 144 -17.38 -4.22 5.89
N THR A 145 -17.16 -5.36 6.54
CA THR A 145 -15.89 -6.10 6.48
C THR A 145 -15.95 -7.35 5.60
N SER A 146 -17.11 -7.64 4.99
CA SER A 146 -17.25 -8.78 4.09
C SER A 146 -16.76 -8.44 2.68
N PRO A 147 -15.92 -9.30 2.08
CA PRO A 147 -15.48 -9.11 0.71
C PRO A 147 -16.64 -9.25 -0.28
N ASN A 148 -16.55 -8.57 -1.43
CA ASN A 148 -17.53 -8.66 -2.51
C ASN A 148 -16.93 -9.21 -3.82
N GLY A 149 -17.32 -10.43 -4.19
CA GLY A 149 -16.85 -11.10 -5.42
C GLY A 149 -17.06 -10.27 -6.70
N PRO A 150 -18.27 -9.73 -6.97
CA PRO A 150 -18.50 -8.88 -8.13
C PRO A 150 -17.62 -7.62 -8.21
N SER A 151 -17.30 -7.01 -7.06
CA SER A 151 -16.38 -5.86 -7.03
C SER A 151 -14.93 -6.27 -7.28
N GLN A 152 -14.50 -7.44 -6.81
CA GLN A 152 -13.19 -8.01 -7.15
C GLN A 152 -13.06 -8.33 -8.65
N GLU A 153 -14.09 -8.94 -9.24
CA GLU A 153 -14.12 -9.20 -10.69
C GLU A 153 -14.00 -7.89 -11.48
N ARG A 154 -14.76 -6.86 -11.08
CA ARG A 154 -14.76 -5.55 -11.74
C ARG A 154 -13.40 -4.85 -11.66
N VAL A 155 -12.70 -4.91 -10.52
CA VAL A 155 -11.38 -4.26 -10.40
C VAL A 155 -10.34 -4.94 -11.27
N VAL A 156 -10.36 -6.27 -11.35
CA VAL A 156 -9.47 -7.04 -12.24
C VAL A 156 -9.77 -6.74 -13.70
N GLN A 157 -11.03 -6.76 -14.11
CA GLN A 157 -11.43 -6.41 -15.48
C GLN A 157 -11.03 -4.97 -15.84
N THR A 158 -11.17 -4.03 -14.90
CA THR A 158 -10.75 -2.64 -15.12
C THR A 158 -9.24 -2.54 -15.31
N ALA A 159 -8.44 -3.24 -14.51
CA ALA A 159 -6.98 -3.25 -14.65
C ALA A 159 -6.56 -3.85 -16.01
N LEU A 160 -7.16 -4.97 -16.40
CA LEU A 160 -6.90 -5.61 -17.70
C LEU A 160 -7.27 -4.71 -18.88
N ALA A 161 -8.45 -4.08 -18.84
CA ALA A 161 -8.90 -3.16 -19.87
C ALA A 161 -7.98 -1.93 -19.99
N ARG A 162 -7.51 -1.38 -18.87
CA ARG A 162 -6.53 -0.27 -18.86
C ARG A 162 -5.17 -0.67 -19.42
N ALA A 163 -4.79 -1.93 -19.22
CA ALA A 163 -3.54 -2.47 -19.75
C ALA A 163 -3.64 -2.91 -21.22
N ASP A 164 -4.84 -2.87 -21.82
CA ASP A 164 -5.15 -3.47 -23.13
C ASP A 164 -4.73 -4.96 -23.22
N LEU A 165 -5.02 -5.71 -22.14
CA LEU A 165 -4.67 -7.13 -22.01
C LEU A 165 -5.91 -8.02 -21.90
N SER A 166 -5.84 -9.19 -22.54
CA SER A 166 -6.79 -10.27 -22.32
C SER A 166 -6.40 -11.11 -21.09
N PRO A 167 -7.37 -11.73 -20.37
CA PRO A 167 -7.07 -12.60 -19.24
C PRO A 167 -6.09 -13.76 -19.56
N ARG A 168 -6.07 -14.23 -20.82
CA ARG A 168 -5.19 -15.31 -21.27
C ARG A 168 -3.72 -14.93 -21.31
N GLN A 169 -3.39 -13.65 -21.25
CA GLN A 169 -2.02 -13.15 -21.21
C GLN A 169 -1.45 -13.10 -19.79
N ILE A 170 -2.27 -13.32 -18.76
CA ILE A 170 -1.82 -13.40 -17.38
C ILE A 170 -1.40 -14.83 -17.07
N THR A 171 -0.15 -14.99 -16.63
CA THR A 171 0.42 -16.29 -16.24
C THR A 171 0.72 -16.30 -14.74
N MET A 172 0.75 -17.49 -14.14
CA MET A 172 1.24 -17.70 -12.77
C MET A 172 2.72 -18.01 -12.76
#